data_AF-A0AAV2Q567-F1
#
_entry.id   AF-A0AAV2Q567-F1
#
_cell.length_a   1.000
_cell.length_b   1.000
_cell.length_c   1.000
_cell.angle_alpha   90.00
_cell.angle_beta   90.00
_cell.angle_gamma   90.00
#
_symmetry.space_group_name_H-M   'P 1'
#
loop_
_entity.id
_entity.type
_entity.pdbx_description
1 polymer ?
#
loop_
_entity_poly.entity_id
_entity_poly.type
_entity_poly.pdbx_seq_one_letter_code
_entity_poly.pdbx_strand_id
1 'polypeptide(L)'
;MPDSMLSVIIVPVIKDKAGNINSKDNYRPIALASIISKVVEIIMLDRMEVHLLTQPNQFGFKTKHGTDQCIFAIKELVNKYKINDSCVYTCFLDASKAFDRVNHSKLFQKTLRAWYS
;
A
#
# COMPACT_ATOMS: atom_id res chain seq x y z
N MET A 1 17.33 -6.59 19.52
CA MET A 1 16.80 -5.21 19.63
C MET A 1 16.32 -5.04 21.07
N PRO A 2 16.53 -3.86 21.70
CA PRO A 2 16.00 -3.57 23.03
C PRO A 2 14.47 -3.71 23.07
N ASP A 3 13.91 -4.20 24.19
CA ASP A 3 12.46 -4.43 24.33
C ASP A 3 11.62 -3.16 24.17
N SER A 4 12.17 -2.01 24.56
CA SER A 4 11.54 -0.70 24.37
C SER A 4 11.28 -0.38 22.89
N MET A 5 12.15 -0.85 21.98
CA MET A 5 11.96 -0.70 20.53
C MET A 5 10.92 -1.67 19.95
N LEU A 6 10.56 -2.73 20.68
CA LEU A 6 9.55 -3.70 20.26
C LEU A 6 8.15 -3.34 20.78
N SER A 7 8.06 -2.33 21.66
CA SER A 7 6.80 -1.85 22.20
C SER A 7 5.97 -1.12 21.13
N VAL A 8 4.70 -1.52 21.03
CA VAL A 8 3.72 -0.96 20.09
C VAL A 8 2.40 -0.76 20.81
N ILE A 9 1.77 0.41 20.63
CA ILE A 9 0.43 0.69 21.13
C ILE A 9 -0.56 0.56 19.96
N ILE A 10 -1.61 -0.24 20.13
CA ILE A 10 -2.66 -0.37 19.12
C ILE A 10 -3.77 0.63 19.42
N VAL A 11 -4.02 1.55 18.49
CA VAL A 11 -5.10 2.54 18.58
C VAL A 11 -6.14 2.24 17.51
N PRO A 12 -7.38 1.89 17.87
CA PRO A 12 -8.45 1.69 16.89
C PRO A 12 -8.96 3.03 16.37
N VAL A 13 -9.02 3.20 15.05
CA VAL A 13 -9.55 4.39 14.38
C VAL A 13 -10.81 4.04 13.59
N ILE A 14 -11.85 4.86 13.72
CA ILE A 14 -13.11 4.70 12.98
C ILE A 14 -12.86 5.00 11.50
N LYS A 15 -13.28 4.10 10.60
CA LYS A 15 -13.15 4.23 9.14
C LYS A 15 -14.22 5.15 8.57
N ASP A 16 -15.48 4.89 8.91
CA ASP A 16 -16.64 5.63 8.46
C ASP A 16 -17.43 6.16 9.67
N LYS A 17 -17.46 7.49 9.80
CA LYS A 17 -18.17 8.18 10.88
C LYS A 17 -19.69 8.10 10.73
N ALA A 18 -20.20 7.93 9.52
CA ALA A 18 -21.62 7.75 9.24
C ALA A 18 -22.05 6.27 9.34
N GLY A 19 -21.08 5.35 9.37
CA GLY A 19 -21.30 3.91 9.51
C GLY A 19 -21.66 3.48 10.94
N ASN A 20 -21.97 2.19 11.09
CA ASN A 20 -22.30 1.60 12.39
C ASN A 20 -21.07 1.57 13.31
N ILE A 21 -21.08 2.37 14.38
CA ILE A 21 -20.02 2.43 15.39
C ILE A 21 -19.88 1.14 16.22
N ASN A 22 -20.91 0.29 16.25
CA ASN A 22 -20.85 -1.01 16.96
C ASN A 22 -20.27 -2.13 16.07
N SER A 23 -20.02 -1.86 14.78
CA SER A 23 -19.41 -2.83 13.88
C SER A 23 -17.90 -2.85 14.05
N LYS A 24 -17.33 -4.02 14.38
CA LYS A 24 -15.88 -4.23 14.48
C LYS A 24 -15.16 -3.91 13.17
N ASP A 25 -15.78 -4.18 12.02
CA ASP A 25 -15.19 -3.92 10.71
C ASP A 25 -15.08 -2.41 10.39
N ASN A 26 -15.81 -1.56 11.11
CA ASN A 26 -15.70 -0.10 11.00
C ASN A 26 -14.46 0.47 11.73
N TYR A 27 -13.69 -0.37 12.41
CA TYR A 27 -12.43 0.04 13.04
C TYR A 27 -11.22 -0.43 12.24
N ARG A 28 -10.21 0.43 12.14
CA ARG A 28 -8.88 0.11 11.63
C ARG A 28 -7.89 0.22 12.79
N PRO A 29 -7.27 -0.88 13.22
CA PRO A 29 -6.20 -0.80 14.21
C PRO A 29 -4.98 -0.11 13.57
N ILE A 30 -4.43 0.89 14.25
CA ILE A 30 -3.18 1.54 13.89
C ILE A 30 -2.14 1.18 14.96
N ALA A 31 -1.05 0.57 14.52
CA ALA A 31 0.10 0.28 15.36
C ALA A 31 0.98 1.54 15.49
N LEU A 32 1.07 2.10 16.70
CA LEU A 32 1.99 3.18 17.01
C LEU A 32 3.27 2.58 17.58
N ALA A 33 4.27 2.45 16.72
CA ALA A 33 5.61 2.03 17.11
C ALA A 33 6.36 3.13 17.87
N SER A 34 7.35 2.74 18.67
CA SER A 34 8.25 3.66 19.37
C SER A 34 8.95 4.61 18.38
N ILE A 35 9.36 5.80 18.85
CA ILE A 35 10.07 6.79 18.02
C ILE A 35 11.34 6.18 17.42
N ILE A 36 12.09 5.41 18.22
CA ILE A 36 13.33 4.78 17.78
C ILE A 36 13.03 3.75 16.67
N SER A 37 11.97 2.95 16.80
CA SER A 37 11.55 1.99 15.77
C SER A 37 11.19 2.69 14.47
N LYS A 38 10.45 3.81 14.53
CA LYS A 38 10.10 4.61 13.34
C LYS A 38 11.35 5.15 12.64
N VAL A 39 12.34 5.62 13.38
CA VAL A 39 13.61 6.10 12.79
C VAL A 39 14.31 4.95 12.05
N VAL A 40 14.37 3.76 12.65
CA VAL A 40 14.95 2.58 11.99
C VAL A 40 14.16 2.18 10.75
N GLU A 41 12.82 2.20 10.81
CA GLU A 41 11.94 1.92 9.67
C GLU A 41 12.16 2.91 8.51
N ILE A 42 12.31 4.20 8.80
CA ILE A 42 12.58 5.23 7.78
C ILE A 42 13.93 4.99 7.12
N ILE A 43 14.99 4.76 7.90
CA ILE A 43 16.33 4.48 7.36
C ILE A 43 16.31 3.20 6.53
N MET A 44 15.60 2.17 6.99
CA MET A 44 15.46 0.91 6.25
C MET A 44 14.73 1.11 4.93
N LEU A 45 13.63 1.89 4.93
CA LEU A 45 12.87 2.20 3.72
C LEU A 45 13.70 2.96 2.69
N ASP A 46 14.42 3.99 3.12
CA ASP A 46 15.31 4.80 2.26
C ASP A 46 16.37 3.93 1.58
N ARG A 47 17.04 3.06 2.35
CA ARG A 47 18.02 2.11 1.81
C ARG A 47 17.40 1.06 0.89
N MET A 48 16.16 0.66 1.13
CA MET A 48 15.47 -0.31 0.29
C MET A 48 14.90 0.30 -0.99
N GLU A 49 14.61 1.59 -1.03
CA GLU A 49 13.93 2.24 -2.16
C GLU A 49 14.64 1.98 -3.49
N VAL A 50 15.98 2.01 -3.50
CA VAL A 50 16.80 1.75 -4.69
C VAL A 50 16.70 0.30 -5.21
N HIS A 51 16.31 -0.65 -4.34
CA HIS A 51 16.19 -2.07 -4.67
C HIS A 51 14.75 -2.48 -5.00
N LEU A 52 13.75 -1.63 -4.70
CA LEU A 52 12.35 -1.95 -4.91
C LEU A 52 11.96 -1.77 -6.38
N LEU A 53 11.83 -2.90 -7.09
CA LEU A 53 11.31 -2.93 -8.45
C LEU A 53 9.81 -2.59 -8.44
N THR A 54 9.44 -1.50 -9.08
CA THR A 54 8.03 -1.09 -9.27
C THR A 54 7.62 -1.24 -10.73
N GLN A 55 6.32 -1.43 -10.97
CA GLN A 55 5.78 -1.48 -12.33
C GLN A 55 5.49 -0.06 -12.85
N PRO A 56 5.60 0.19 -14.17
CA PRO A 56 5.25 1.50 -14.75
C PRO A 56 3.79 1.91 -14.47
N ASN A 57 2.87 0.95 -14.47
CA ASN A 57 1.44 1.17 -14.25
C ASN A 57 1.04 1.12 -12.76
N GLN A 58 2.02 1.11 -11.84
CA GLN A 58 1.76 1.22 -10.41
C GLN A 58 1.87 2.70 -9.98
N PHE A 59 0.74 3.27 -9.58
CA PHE A 59 0.67 4.68 -9.19
C PHE A 59 0.67 4.89 -7.66
N GLY A 60 0.21 3.91 -6.88
CA GLY A 60 0.15 3.99 -5.43
C GLY A 60 1.49 3.76 -4.75
N PHE A 61 1.75 4.49 -3.66
CA PHE A 61 2.93 4.36 -2.81
C PHE A 61 4.27 4.48 -3.57
N LYS A 62 4.29 5.30 -4.63
CA LYS A 62 5.46 5.51 -5.49
C LYS A 62 5.76 6.99 -5.64
N THR A 63 7.01 7.36 -5.44
CA THR A 63 7.48 8.74 -5.54
C THR A 63 7.14 9.34 -6.91
N LYS A 64 6.65 10.60 -6.93
CA LYS A 64 6.20 11.33 -8.14
C LYS A 64 5.00 10.73 -8.90
N HIS A 65 4.28 9.78 -8.30
CA HIS A 65 3.05 9.23 -8.90
C HIS A 65 1.84 9.56 -8.02
N GLY A 66 0.69 9.74 -8.67
CA GLY A 66 -0.55 10.15 -8.02
C GLY A 66 -1.78 9.48 -8.61
N THR A 67 -2.91 9.63 -7.91
CA THR A 67 -4.20 9.08 -8.34
C THR A 67 -4.73 9.78 -9.59
N ASP A 68 -4.35 11.04 -9.79
CA ASP A 68 -4.63 11.83 -10.99
C ASP A 68 -4.03 11.21 -12.25
N GLN A 69 -2.76 10.78 -12.19
CA GLN A 69 -2.08 10.10 -13.30
C GLN A 69 -2.74 8.75 -13.61
N CYS A 70 -3.15 8.00 -12.58
CA CYS A 70 -3.88 6.73 -12.75
C CYS A 70 -5.21 6.96 -13.48
N ILE A 71 -6.00 7.95 -13.04
CA ILE A 71 -7.28 8.31 -13.67
C ILE A 71 -7.05 8.77 -15.11
N PHE A 72 -6.03 9.59 -15.36
CA PHE A 72 -5.68 10.05 -16.70
C PHE A 72 -5.34 8.86 -17.62
N ALA A 73 -4.49 7.94 -17.18
CA ALA A 73 -4.12 6.76 -17.96
C ALA A 73 -5.34 5.90 -18.34
N ILE A 74 -6.27 5.70 -17.40
CA ILE A 74 -7.52 4.95 -17.67
C ILE A 74 -8.40 5.72 -18.68
N LYS A 75 -8.55 7.03 -18.53
CA LYS A 75 -9.34 7.87 -19.45
C LYS A 75 -8.78 7.82 -20.87
N GLU A 76 -7.46 7.96 -21.02
CA GLU A 76 -6.80 7.87 -22.32
C GLU A 76 -6.98 6.50 -22.97
N LEU A 77 -6.86 5.42 -22.18
CA LEU A 77 -7.11 4.07 -22.66
C LEU A 77 -8.56 3.92 -23.18
N VAL A 78 -9.55 4.36 -22.40
CA VAL A 78 -10.97 4.30 -22.78
C VAL A 78 -11.23 5.13 -24.04
N ASN A 79 -10.70 6.35 -24.12
CA ASN A 79 -10.88 7.24 -25.27
C ASN A 79 -10.29 6.62 -26.54
N LYS A 80 -9.08 6.06 -26.47
CA LYS A 80 -8.43 5.42 -27.60
C LYS A 80 -9.27 4.30 -28.22
N TYR A 81 -9.86 3.43 -27.40
CA TYR A 81 -10.70 2.34 -27.91
C TYR A 81 -12.06 2.83 -28.42
N LYS A 82 -12.64 3.86 -27.79
CA LYS A 82 -13.87 4.48 -28.28
C LYS A 82 -13.70 5.14 -29.65
N ILE A 83 -12.58 5.80 -29.90
CA ILE A 83 -12.26 6.39 -31.21
C ILE A 83 -12.20 5.32 -32.31
N ASN A 84 -11.76 4.11 -31.95
CA ASN A 84 -11.68 2.96 -32.86
C ASN A 84 -12.95 2.10 -32.88
N ASP A 85 -14.09 2.66 -32.44
CA ASP A 85 -15.40 1.99 -32.38
C ASP A 85 -15.38 0.61 -31.68
N SER A 86 -14.48 0.46 -30.69
CA SER A 86 -14.30 -0.78 -29.96
C SER A 86 -14.97 -0.71 -28.59
N CYS A 87 -15.68 -1.78 -28.21
CA CYS A 87 -16.26 -1.91 -26.87
C CYS A 87 -15.16 -1.96 -25.79
N VAL A 88 -15.37 -1.23 -24.69
CA VAL A 88 -14.46 -1.23 -23.53
C VAL A 88 -15.19 -1.77 -22.31
N TYR A 89 -14.59 -2.76 -21.66
CA TYR A 89 -15.07 -3.34 -20.42
C TYR A 89 -14.04 -3.12 -19.32
N THR A 90 -14.48 -2.80 -18.11
CA THR A 90 -13.59 -2.59 -16.95
C THR A 90 -13.96 -3.55 -15.82
N CYS A 91 -12.93 -4.04 -15.13
CA CYS A 91 -13.06 -4.84 -13.92
C CYS A 91 -12.26 -4.18 -12.81
N PHE A 92 -12.90 -3.92 -11.68
CA PHE A 92 -12.26 -3.36 -10.50
C PHE A 92 -12.04 -4.47 -9.47
N LEU A 93 -10.83 -4.53 -8.93
CA LEU A 93 -10.43 -5.50 -7.91
C LEU A 93 -10.02 -4.76 -6.65
N ASP A 94 -10.58 -5.17 -5.52
CA ASP A 94 -10.20 -4.65 -4.20
C ASP A 94 -9.77 -5.80 -3.28
N ALA A 95 -8.64 -5.61 -2.59
CA ALA A 95 -8.07 -6.62 -1.71
C ALA A 95 -8.48 -6.35 -0.25
N SER A 96 -9.41 -7.15 0.27
CA SER A 96 -9.85 -7.00 1.66
C SER A 96 -8.72 -7.30 2.65
N LYS A 97 -8.51 -6.40 3.62
CA LYS A 97 -7.51 -6.55 4.69
C LYS A 97 -6.09 -6.82 4.15
N ALA A 98 -5.71 -6.11 3.08
CA ALA A 98 -4.47 -6.36 2.34
C ALA A 98 -3.20 -6.40 3.22
N PHE A 99 -3.04 -5.47 4.16
CA PHE A 99 -1.89 -5.43 5.07
C PHE A 99 -1.89 -6.59 6.09
N ASP A 100 -3.06 -6.96 6.60
CA ASP A 100 -3.20 -8.05 7.59
C ASP A 100 -2.98 -9.43 6.95
N ARG A 101 -3.13 -9.54 5.62
CA ARG A 101 -3.03 -10.79 4.85
C ARG A 101 -1.68 -11.00 4.17
N VAL A 102 -0.69 -10.15 4.44
CA VAL A 102 0.64 -10.28 3.85
C VAL A 102 1.33 -11.55 4.38
N ASN A 103 1.82 -12.40 3.46
CA ASN A 103 2.67 -13.52 3.84
C ASN A 103 4.09 -13.02 4.14
N HIS A 104 4.42 -12.91 5.43
CA HIS A 104 5.71 -12.39 5.88
C HIS A 104 6.90 -13.16 5.31
N SER A 105 6.85 -14.50 5.26
CA SER A 105 7.94 -15.31 4.70
C SER A 105 8.22 -14.97 3.23
N LYS A 106 7.17 -14.83 2.41
CA LYS A 106 7.31 -14.42 1.00
C LYS A 106 7.80 -12.97 0.87
N LEU A 107 7.32 -12.08 1.74
CA LEU A 107 7.78 -10.69 1.77
C LEU A 107 9.29 -10.63 2.03
N PHE A 108 9.78 -11.28 3.09
CA PHE A 108 11.20 -11.33 3.42
C PHE A 108 12.04 -11.95 2.31
N GLN A 109 11.58 -13.03 1.67
CA GLN A 109 12.28 -13.62 0.53
C GLN A 109 12.40 -12.64 -0.65
N LYS A 110 11.34 -11.88 -0.96
CA LYS A 110 11.36 -10.90 -2.03
C LYS A 110 12.29 -9.73 -1.71
N THR A 111 12.25 -9.20 -0.49
CA THR A 111 13.09 -8.07 -0.09
C THR A 111 14.57 -8.45 -0.03
N LEU A 112 14.89 -9.65 0.46
CA LEU A 112 16.27 -10.16 0.44
C LEU A 112 16.79 -10.33 -0.99
N ARG A 113 16.00 -10.93 -1.90
CA ARG A 113 16.41 -11.07 -3.31
C ARG A 113 16.67 -9.72 -3.96
N ALA A 114 15.80 -8.74 -3.72
CA ALA A 114 15.97 -7.39 -4.23
C ALA A 114 17.26 -6.71 -3.74
N TRP A 115 17.66 -6.97 -2.49
CA TRP A 115 18.88 -6.41 -1.90
C TRP A 115 20.17 -6.97 -2.50
N TYR A 116 20.18 -8.24 -2.91
CA TYR A 116 21.36 -8.91 -3.50
C TYR A 116 21.40 -8.88 -5.04
N SER A 117 20.43 -8.23 -5.69
CA SER A 117 20.40 -8.05 -7.16
C SER A 117 21.08 -6.74 -7.54
#